data_AF-A3IQY3-F1
#
_entry.id   AF-A3IQY3-F1
#
_cell.length_a   1.000
_cell.length_b   1.000
_cell.length_c   1.000
_cell.angle_alpha   90.00
_cell.angle_beta   90.00
_cell.angle_gamma   90.00
#
_symmetry.space_group_name_H-M   'P 1'
#
loop_
_entity.id
_entity.type
_entity.pdbx_description
1 polymer ?
#
loop_
_entity_poly.entity_id
_entity_poly.type
_entity_poly.pdbx_seq_one_letter_code
_entity_poly.pdbx_strand_id
1 'polypeptide(L)' 'MEHSLEFETKVKQGMIDIPEEYQHELKEGSKVMVIINPVNEESKTTRLMDKLAKNPISVKGKRKLTREEIHER' A
#
# COMPACT_ATOMS: atom_id res chain seq x y z
N MET A 1 24.99 -23.81 15.50
CA MET A 1 24.42 -22.93 14.46
C MET A 1 22.99 -22.70 14.86
N GLU A 2 22.61 -21.46 15.19
CA GLU A 2 21.21 -21.14 15.50
C GLU A 2 20.44 -21.17 14.18
N HIS A 3 19.56 -22.15 14.03
CA HIS A 3 18.63 -22.22 12.91
C HIS A 3 17.39 -21.43 13.29
N SER A 4 17.35 -20.14 12.94
CA SER A 4 16.14 -19.31 13.03
C SER A 4 15.35 -19.45 11.73
N LEU A 5 14.04 -19.69 11.88
CA LEU A 5 13.10 -19.69 10.77
C LEU A 5 12.43 -18.31 10.70
N GLU A 6 12.49 -17.67 9.54
CA GLU A 6 11.88 -16.36 9.29
C GLU A 6 10.96 -16.44 8.09
N PHE A 7 9.74 -15.94 8.23
CA PHE A 7 8.75 -15.88 7.15
C PHE A 7 7.94 -14.59 7.25
N GLU A 8 7.43 -14.13 6.10
CA GLU A 8 6.53 -12.99 6.02
C GLU A 8 5.10 -13.47 5.77
N THR A 9 4.15 -12.98 6.55
CA THR A 9 2.72 -13.27 6.38
C THR A 9 1.88 -12.04 6.68
N LYS A 10 0.64 -12.04 6.21
CA LYS A 10 -0.32 -10.96 6.46
C LYS A 10 -1.18 -11.28 7.67
N VAL A 11 -1.41 -10.28 8.50
CA VAL A 11 -2.40 -10.38 9.59
C VAL A 11 -3.80 -10.44 8.97
N LYS A 12 -4.56 -11.49 9.28
CA LYS A 12 -5.96 -11.66 8.87
C LYS A 12 -6.84 -11.75 10.11
N GLN A 13 -7.80 -10.83 10.24
CA GLN A 13 -8.72 -10.79 11.39
C GLN A 13 -8.02 -10.78 12.77
N GLY A 14 -6.85 -10.14 12.85
CA GLY A 14 -6.05 -10.10 14.08
C GLY A 14 -5.23 -11.36 14.36
N MET A 15 -5.25 -12.35 13.46
CA MET A 15 -4.46 -13.58 13.55
C MET A 15 -3.29 -13.55 12.56
N ILE A 16 -2.18 -14.14 12.97
CA ILE A 16 -1.00 -14.37 12.14
C ILE A 16 -1.02 -15.86 11.78
N ASP A 17 -1.34 -16.16 10.52
CA ASP A 17 -1.34 -17.54 10.03
C ASP A 17 0.06 -17.95 9.63
N ILE A 18 0.54 -19.05 10.20
CA ILE A 18 1.81 -19.67 9.84
C ILE A 18 1.61 -20.45 8.53
N PRO A 19 2.38 -20.14 7.46
CA PRO A 19 2.28 -20.86 6.20
C PRO A 19 2.54 -22.36 6.38
N GLU A 20 1.79 -23.21 5.66
CA GLU A 20 1.87 -24.67 5.78
C GLU A 20 3.28 -25.22 5.56
N GLU A 21 4.03 -24.59 4.65
CA GLU A 21 5.43 -24.95 4.36
C GLU A 21 6.34 -24.86 5.59
N TYR A 22 5.98 -24.10 6.62
CA TYR A 22 6.78 -23.90 7.83
C TYR A 22 6.26 -24.66 9.05
N GLN A 23 5.03 -25.19 8.99
CA GLN A 23 4.39 -25.81 10.16
C GLN A 23 5.14 -27.03 10.67
N HIS A 24 5.78 -27.78 9.77
CA HIS A 24 6.51 -29.00 10.12
C HIS A 24 7.85 -28.73 10.84
N GLU A 25 8.40 -27.52 10.72
CA GLU A 25 9.62 -27.11 11.40
C GLU A 25 9.35 -26.57 12.81
N LEU A 26 8.09 -26.23 13.09
CA LEU A 26 7.65 -25.74 14.39
C LEU A 26 7.35 -26.90 15.33
N LYS A 27 8.08 -26.92 16.45
CA LYS A 27 7.87 -27.87 17.54
C LYS A 27 7.04 -27.23 18.64
N GLU A 28 6.30 -28.06 19.35
CA GLU A 28 5.60 -27.63 20.56
C GLU A 28 6.59 -27.05 21.58
N GLY A 29 6.28 -25.88 22.14
CA GLY A 29 7.16 -25.16 23.06
C GLY A 29 8.21 -24.26 22.41
N SER A 30 8.24 -24.14 21.08
CA SER A 30 9.11 -23.18 20.39
C SER A 30 8.79 -21.73 20.76
N LYS A 31 9.83 -20.93 21.01
CA LYS A 31 9.71 -19.48 21.21
C LYS A 31 9.74 -18.77 19.85
N VAL A 32 8.77 -17.91 19.60
CA VAL A 32 8.65 -17.12 18.36
C VAL A 32 8.89 -15.64 18.62
N MET A 33 9.55 -14.97 17.67
CA MET A 33 9.70 -13.52 17.60
C MET A 33 8.82 -13.01 16.48
N VAL A 34 7.98 -12.01 16.76
CA VAL A 34 7.05 -11.43 15.79
C VAL A 34 7.42 -9.98 15.53
N ILE A 35 7.61 -9.63 14.25
CA ILE A 35 7.83 -8.26 13.80
C ILE A 35 6.60 -7.85 13.00
N ILE A 36 5.89 -6.81 13.47
CA ILE A 36 4.71 -6.27 12.78
C ILE A 36 5.12 -5.00 12.04
N ASN A 37 5.12 -5.06 10.71
CA ASN A 37 5.33 -3.90 9.87
C ASN A 37 3.95 -3.27 9.57
N PRO A 38 3.62 -2.08 10.10
CA PRO A 38 2.35 -1.43 9.80
C PRO A 38 2.30 -1.09 8.31
N VAL A 39 1.27 -1.59 7.62
CA VAL A 39 0.97 -1.15 6.26
C VAL A 39 0.37 0.24 6.39
N ASN A 40 1.20 1.28 6.18
CA ASN A 40 0.69 2.63 6.01
C ASN A 40 -0.16 2.65 4.73
N GLU A 41 -1.48 2.49 4.87
CA GLU A 41 -2.45 2.69 3.79
C GLU A 41 -2.36 4.11 3.20
N GLU A 42 -1.70 5.04 3.91
CA GLU A 42 -1.38 6.38 3.44
C GLU A 42 -0.54 6.41 2.16
N SER A 43 0.08 5.29 1.77
CA SER A 43 0.76 5.16 0.48
C SER A 43 -0.18 5.08 -0.73
N LYS A 44 -1.51 5.04 -0.54
CA LYS A 44 -2.44 5.57 -1.55
C LYS A 44 -2.43 7.11 -1.50
N THR A 45 -1.23 7.69 -1.60
CA THR A 45 -1.07 9.10 -1.94
C THR A 45 -1.71 9.26 -3.31
N THR A 46 -2.99 9.67 -3.33
CA THR A 46 -3.68 10.05 -4.56
C THR A 46 -2.76 11.06 -5.22
N ARG A 47 -2.21 10.73 -6.40
CA ARG A 47 -1.13 11.53 -6.99
C ARG A 47 -1.65 12.95 -7.14
N LEU A 48 -0.78 13.94 -7.03
CA LEU A 48 -1.21 15.34 -7.14
C LEU A 48 -2.04 15.57 -8.43
N MET A 49 -1.66 14.90 -9.52
CA MET A 49 -2.40 14.92 -10.78
C MET A 49 -3.82 14.33 -10.67
N ASP A 50 -4.02 13.25 -9.93
CA ASP A 50 -5.35 12.65 -9.72
C ASP A 50 -6.26 13.59 -8.92
N LYS A 51 -5.70 14.33 -7.95
CA LYS A 51 -6.42 15.34 -7.18
C LYS A 51 -6.82 16.53 -8.07
N LEU A 52 -5.90 17.01 -8.90
CA LEU A 52 -6.13 18.13 -9.82
C LEU A 52 -7.07 17.79 -10.97
N ALA A 53 -7.08 16.55 -11.45
CA ALA A 53 -8.02 16.08 -12.47
C ALA A 53 -9.47 16.08 -11.96
N LYS A 54 -9.68 15.70 -10.69
CA LYS A 54 -11.01 15.71 -10.06
C LYS A 54 -11.49 17.11 -9.69
N ASN A 55 -10.59 17.94 -9.16
CA ASN A 55 -10.89 19.30 -8.71
C ASN A 55 -9.88 20.28 -9.32
N PRO A 56 -10.11 20.75 -10.56
CA PRO A 56 -9.21 21.69 -11.21
C PRO A 56 -9.20 23.03 -10.46
N ILE A 57 -8.01 23.55 -10.18
CA ILE A 57 -7.84 24.83 -9.50
C ILE A 57 -8.04 25.96 -10.52
N SER A 58 -8.92 26.91 -10.19
CA SER A 58 -9.12 28.11 -11.00
C SER A 58 -8.06 29.16 -10.66
N VAL A 59 -7.12 29.40 -11.58
CA VAL A 59 -6.12 30.46 -11.44
C VAL A 59 -6.67 31.78 -12.00
N LYS A 60 -6.54 32.88 -11.24
CA LYS A 60 -6.98 34.21 -11.69
C LYS A 60 -6.21 34.60 -12.96
N GLY A 61 -6.93 35.10 -13.97
CA GLY A 61 -6.34 35.59 -15.21
C GLY A 61 -6.12 34.54 -16.31
N LYS A 62 -6.46 33.26 -16.11
CA LYS A 62 -6.45 32.28 -17.20
C LYS A 62 -7.87 32.03 -17.71
N ARG A 63 -8.08 32.27 -19.01
CA ARG A 63 -9.33 31.97 -19.70
C ARG A 63 -9.46 30.45 -19.81
N LYS A 64 -10.63 29.91 -19.46
CA LYS A 64 -10.97 28.53 -19.81
C LYS A 64 -11.19 28.50 -21.33
N LEU A 65 -10.27 27.89 -22.05
CA LEU A 65 -10.40 27.70 -23.49
C LEU A 65 -11.61 26.79 -23.74
N THR A 66 -12.42 27.14 -24.74
CA THR A 66 -13.49 26.24 -25.18
C THR A 66 -12.89 25.04 -25.91
N ARG A 67 -13.69 23.99 -26.11
CA ARG A 67 -13.22 22.79 -26.83
C ARG A 67 -12.84 23.15 -28.26
N GLU A 68 -13.60 24.04 -28.87
CA GLU A 68 -13.42 24.54 -30.22
C GLU A 68 -12.06 25.25 -30.34
N GLU A 69 -11.69 26.06 -29.35
CA GLU A 69 -10.42 26.81 -29.30
C GLU A 69 -9.18 25.95 -29.08
N ILE A 70 -9.33 24.78 -28.45
CA ILE A 70 -8.23 23.81 -28.26
C ILE A 70 -7.96 23.03 -29.56
N HIS A 71 -8.96 22.91 -30.43
CA HIS A 71 -8.92 22.11 -31.65
C HIS A 71 -8.69 22.91 -32.94
N GLU A 72 -8.59 24.25 -32.88
CA GLU A 72 -8.06 25.04 -33.99
C GLU A 72 -6.56 24.75 -34.16
N ARG A 73 -6.22 24.12 -35.29
CA ARG A 73 -4.85 23.97 -35.81
C ARG A 73 -4.63 24.94 -36.95
#